data_AF-A0A178DC87-F1
#
_entry.id   AF-A0A178DC87-F1
#
_cell.length_a   1.000
_cell.length_b   1.000
_cell.length_c   1.000
_cell.angle_alpha   90.00
_cell.angle_beta   90.00
_cell.angle_gamma   90.00
#
_symmetry.space_group_name_H-M   'P 1'
#
loop_
_entity.id
_entity.type
_entity.pdbx_description
1 polymer ?
#
loop_
_entity_poly.entity_id
_entity_poly.type
_entity_poly.pdbx_seq_one_letter_code
_entity_poly.pdbx_strand_id
1 'polypeptide(L)'
;MELIQGTKLSDVPLDKLPEHCDKVARAINAMSFVKTDRPGPADGGEPHGNIWAPDYRAYESFKTSLDLEAWFNRALVKEGAQIRFPPESLALRHLDLSRDNILVVEDGSLAILDWASAGFYPWSIQIWSLNAEIRDGLFTNALLAKLPELSADEKSNVELLQRAYFWNSLNGL
;
A
#
# COMPACT_ATOMS: atom_id res chain seq x y z
N MET A 1 7.88 7.36 -20.54
CA MET A 1 6.62 6.62 -20.32
C MET A 1 5.72 6.90 -21.52
N GLU A 2 5.01 5.90 -22.03
CA GLU A 2 4.02 6.11 -23.10
C GLU A 2 2.81 6.88 -22.56
N LEU A 3 2.15 7.68 -23.41
CA LEU A 3 0.92 8.36 -23.04
C LEU A 3 -0.24 7.35 -23.07
N ILE A 4 -0.84 7.10 -21.91
CA ILE A 4 -2.06 6.30 -21.80
C ILE A 4 -3.26 7.24 -21.84
N GLN A 5 -4.11 7.10 -22.85
CA GLN A 5 -5.35 7.87 -22.98
C GLN A 5 -6.45 7.23 -22.12
N GLY A 6 -7.14 8.04 -21.31
CA GLY A 6 -8.24 7.58 -20.47
C GLY A 6 -8.80 8.69 -19.59
N THR A 7 -9.92 8.39 -18.93
CA THR A 7 -10.54 9.28 -17.95
C THR A 7 -10.07 8.88 -16.55
N LYS A 8 -9.66 9.82 -15.70
CA LYS A 8 -9.32 9.49 -14.32
C LYS A 8 -10.54 8.93 -13.61
N LEU A 9 -10.33 7.93 -12.76
CA LEU A 9 -11.41 7.35 -11.96
C LEU A 9 -12.00 8.41 -10.99
N SER A 10 -11.24 9.46 -10.66
CA SER A 10 -11.73 10.59 -9.86
C SER A 10 -12.78 11.43 -10.60
N ASP A 11 -12.73 11.46 -11.92
CA ASP A 11 -13.69 12.14 -12.80
C ASP A 11 -14.93 11.27 -13.12
N VAL A 12 -14.90 9.98 -12.76
CA VAL A 12 -16.02 9.06 -12.99
C VAL A 12 -17.12 9.29 -11.94
N PRO A 13 -18.41 9.28 -12.34
CA PRO A 13 -19.55 9.37 -11.42
C PRO A 13 -19.52 8.30 -10.31
N LEU A 14 -19.84 8.72 -9.08
CA LEU A 14 -19.77 7.87 -7.89
C LEU A 14 -20.72 6.66 -7.91
N ASP A 15 -21.82 6.73 -8.65
CA ASP A 15 -22.76 5.61 -8.82
C ASP A 15 -22.15 4.44 -9.60
N LYS A 16 -21.14 4.70 -10.44
CA LYS A 16 -20.37 3.67 -11.16
C LYS A 16 -19.18 3.12 -10.36
N LEU A 17 -18.87 3.72 -9.23
CA LEU A 17 -17.71 3.36 -8.42
C LEU A 17 -17.67 1.87 -8.01
N PRO A 18 -18.78 1.21 -7.63
CA PRO A 18 -18.75 -0.20 -7.27
C PRO A 18 -18.20 -1.13 -8.36
N GLU A 19 -18.52 -0.88 -9.64
CA GLU A 19 -18.00 -1.67 -10.77
C GLU A 19 -16.48 -1.51 -10.91
N HIS A 20 -15.99 -0.27 -10.77
CA HIS A 20 -14.57 0.01 -10.84
C HIS A 20 -13.82 -0.56 -9.64
N CYS A 21 -14.39 -0.52 -8.43
CA CYS A 21 -13.81 -1.17 -7.25
C CYS A 21 -13.64 -2.69 -7.44
N ASP A 22 -14.59 -3.36 -8.11
CA ASP A 22 -14.43 -4.78 -8.45
C ASP A 22 -13.23 -5.02 -9.37
N LYS A 23 -13.02 -4.15 -10.37
CA LYS A 23 -11.84 -4.22 -11.27
C LYS A 23 -10.53 -3.92 -10.53
N VAL A 24 -10.52 -2.92 -9.65
CA VAL A 24 -9.35 -2.59 -8.82
C VAL A 24 -9.01 -3.72 -7.85
N ALA A 25 -10.01 -4.33 -7.20
CA ALA A 25 -9.80 -5.48 -6.33
C ALA A 25 -9.21 -6.68 -7.09
N ARG A 26 -9.68 -6.95 -8.32
CA ARG A 26 -9.08 -7.96 -9.20
C ARG A 26 -7.64 -7.63 -9.58
N ALA A 27 -7.32 -6.37 -9.85
CA ALA A 27 -5.95 -5.94 -10.14
C ALA A 27 -5.03 -6.12 -8.92
N ILE A 28 -5.49 -5.75 -7.71
CA ILE A 28 -4.75 -6.00 -6.46
C ILE A 28 -4.49 -7.50 -6.27
N ASN A 29 -5.50 -8.33 -6.51
CA ASN A 29 -5.35 -9.78 -6.46
C ASN A 29 -4.34 -10.28 -7.51
N ALA A 30 -4.39 -9.77 -8.73
CA ALA A 30 -3.44 -10.11 -9.79
C ALA A 30 -1.99 -9.75 -9.40
N MET A 31 -1.76 -8.55 -8.84
CA MET A 31 -0.45 -8.14 -8.35
C MET A 31 0.07 -9.07 -7.23
N SER A 32 -0.82 -9.64 -6.41
CA SER A 32 -0.43 -10.53 -5.31
C SER A 32 0.27 -11.83 -5.74
N PHE A 33 0.12 -12.23 -7.01
CA PHE A 33 0.83 -13.39 -7.57
C PHE A 33 2.29 -13.07 -7.94
N VAL A 34 2.67 -11.80 -8.03
CA VAL A 34 4.05 -11.39 -8.30
C VAL A 34 4.77 -11.27 -6.95
N LYS A 35 5.66 -12.21 -6.67
CA LYS A 35 6.35 -12.35 -5.37
C LYS A 35 7.86 -12.23 -5.51
N THR A 36 8.50 -11.98 -4.38
CA THR A 36 9.96 -11.95 -4.21
C THR A 36 10.31 -12.21 -2.75
N ASP A 37 11.57 -12.51 -2.46
CA ASP A 37 12.06 -12.69 -1.10
C ASP A 37 12.66 -11.40 -0.50
N ARG A 38 12.75 -10.34 -1.31
CA ARG A 38 13.33 -9.05 -0.92
C ARG A 38 12.27 -7.94 -0.85
N PRO A 39 12.05 -7.30 0.31
CA PRO A 39 11.10 -6.21 0.42
C PRO A 39 11.61 -4.91 -0.22
N GLY A 40 10.68 -4.02 -0.55
CA GLY A 40 10.98 -2.71 -1.12
C GLY A 40 10.69 -2.58 -2.62
N PRO A 41 11.10 -1.47 -3.24
CA PRO A 41 10.93 -1.23 -4.67
C PRO A 41 11.52 -2.33 -5.57
N ALA A 42 10.95 -2.50 -6.75
CA ALA A 42 11.35 -3.59 -7.66
C ALA A 42 12.81 -3.48 -8.14
N ASP A 43 13.32 -2.26 -8.30
CA ASP A 43 14.72 -1.99 -8.64
C ASP A 43 15.67 -2.21 -7.45
N GLY A 44 15.15 -2.36 -6.22
CA GLY A 44 15.93 -2.50 -5.00
C GLY A 44 16.42 -1.21 -4.39
N GLY A 45 15.93 -0.08 -4.88
CA GLY A 45 16.25 1.22 -4.33
C GLY A 45 15.62 1.45 -2.96
N GLU A 46 15.69 2.71 -2.54
CA GLU A 46 15.06 3.18 -1.32
C GLU A 46 13.53 3.23 -1.46
N PRO A 47 12.77 2.66 -0.51
CA PRO A 47 11.33 2.85 -0.41
C PRO A 47 10.91 4.31 -0.23
N HIS A 48 9.85 4.70 -0.96
CA HIS A 48 9.21 6.01 -0.86
C HIS A 48 7.70 5.87 -0.62
N GLY A 49 7.06 6.93 -0.13
CA GLY A 49 5.62 7.00 0.11
C GLY A 49 5.20 7.29 1.55
N ASN A 50 3.89 7.45 1.75
CA ASN A 50 3.29 7.96 3.00
C ASN A 50 3.66 7.18 4.25
N ILE A 51 3.88 5.86 4.16
CA ILE A 51 4.16 5.05 5.35
C ILE A 51 5.53 5.34 5.98
N TRP A 52 6.46 5.92 5.21
CA TRP A 52 7.82 6.21 5.63
C TRP A 52 7.92 7.61 6.25
N ALA A 53 7.29 7.79 7.41
CA ALA A 53 7.40 9.03 8.17
C ALA A 53 8.83 9.30 8.67
N PRO A 54 9.24 10.58 8.81
CA PRO A 54 8.40 11.78 8.69
C PRO A 54 8.31 12.41 7.28
N ASP A 55 9.20 12.03 6.36
CA ASP A 55 9.45 12.77 5.11
C ASP A 55 9.35 11.88 3.85
N TYR A 56 8.60 10.80 3.95
CA TYR A 56 8.23 9.90 2.86
C TYR A 56 9.38 9.03 2.34
N ARG A 57 10.42 8.85 3.17
CA ARG A 57 11.66 8.16 2.83
C ARG A 57 12.06 7.15 3.90
N ALA A 58 12.46 5.96 3.47
CA ALA A 58 12.98 4.96 4.39
C ALA A 58 14.45 5.18 4.74
N TYR A 59 15.22 5.92 3.92
CA TYR A 59 16.66 6.15 4.05
C TYR A 59 17.55 4.90 4.01
N GLU A 60 16.99 3.75 3.67
CA GLU A 60 17.71 2.50 3.52
C GLU A 60 17.01 1.57 2.51
N SER A 61 17.74 0.58 2.01
CA SER A 61 17.18 -0.52 1.21
C SER A 61 17.08 -1.77 2.07
N PHE A 62 15.99 -2.51 1.97
CA PHE A 62 15.81 -3.74 2.75
C PHE A 62 16.30 -4.97 2.00
N LYS A 63 16.94 -5.90 2.71
CA LYS A 63 17.38 -7.19 2.15
C LYS A 63 16.43 -8.32 2.52
N THR A 64 15.78 -8.22 3.67
CA THR A 64 14.92 -9.26 4.25
C THR A 64 13.67 -8.65 4.90
N SER A 65 12.65 -9.47 5.16
CA SER A 65 11.48 -9.04 5.95
C SER A 65 11.86 -8.58 7.35
N LEU A 66 12.95 -9.11 7.93
CA LEU A 66 13.47 -8.69 9.23
C LEU A 66 13.99 -7.25 9.21
N ASP A 67 14.63 -6.81 8.11
CA ASP A 67 15.07 -5.41 7.98
C ASP A 67 13.85 -4.48 7.93
N LEU A 68 12.81 -4.86 7.17
CA LEU A 68 11.55 -4.14 7.09
C LEU A 68 10.83 -4.08 8.46
N GLU A 69 10.78 -5.19 9.19
CA GLU A 69 10.26 -5.24 10.56
C GLU A 69 11.03 -4.30 11.48
N ALA A 70 12.37 -4.36 11.44
CA ALA A 70 13.24 -3.55 12.29
C ALA A 70 13.01 -2.05 12.05
N TRP A 71 12.79 -1.65 10.79
CA TRP A 71 12.48 -0.27 10.42
C TRP A 71 11.26 0.27 11.17
N PHE A 72 10.15 -0.48 11.22
CA PHE A 72 8.96 -0.04 11.95
C PHE A 72 9.09 -0.25 13.46
N ASN A 73 9.66 -1.37 13.89
CA ASN A 73 9.70 -1.78 15.30
C ASN A 73 10.56 -0.86 16.16
N ARG A 74 11.52 -0.11 15.59
CA ARG A 74 12.30 0.90 16.32
C ARG A 74 11.41 1.95 17.00
N ALA A 75 10.25 2.27 16.40
CA ALA A 75 9.29 3.22 16.93
C ALA A 75 8.42 2.64 18.06
N LEU A 76 8.33 1.31 18.15
CA LEU A 76 7.44 0.58 19.04
C LEU A 76 8.13 0.02 20.30
N VAL A 77 9.46 0.19 20.42
CA VAL A 77 10.28 -0.37 21.51
C VAL A 77 9.72 -0.03 22.90
N LYS A 78 9.31 1.23 23.12
CA LYS A 78 8.78 1.68 24.42
C LYS A 78 7.46 1.03 24.80
N GLU A 79 6.72 0.51 23.81
CA GLU A 79 5.41 -0.08 23.99
C GLU A 79 5.49 -1.61 24.19
N GLY A 80 6.67 -2.20 24.04
CA GLY A 80 6.86 -3.66 24.12
C GLY A 80 6.12 -4.44 23.02
N ALA A 81 5.73 -3.77 21.94
CA ALA A 81 5.01 -4.35 20.82
C ALA A 81 5.93 -4.55 19.62
N GLN A 82 5.62 -5.55 18.79
CA GLN A 82 6.41 -5.88 17.60
C GLN A 82 5.53 -6.32 16.44
N ILE A 83 5.75 -5.70 15.29
CA ILE A 83 5.27 -6.12 13.99
C ILE A 83 6.07 -7.34 13.55
N ARG A 84 5.37 -8.31 12.96
CA ARG A 84 5.96 -9.52 12.38
C ARG A 84 5.42 -9.75 10.98
N PHE A 85 6.32 -9.85 10.01
CA PHE A 85 6.00 -10.06 8.61
C PHE A 85 6.57 -11.41 8.14
N PRO A 86 5.69 -12.39 7.85
CA PRO A 86 6.15 -13.65 7.29
C PRO A 86 6.90 -13.41 5.98
N PRO A 87 8.09 -14.00 5.75
CA PRO A 87 8.85 -13.79 4.50
C PRO A 87 8.02 -14.06 3.23
N GLU A 88 7.13 -15.05 3.27
CA GLU A 88 6.26 -15.45 2.17
C GLU A 88 5.12 -14.46 1.85
N SER A 89 4.96 -13.42 2.68
CA SER A 89 3.92 -12.39 2.54
C SER A 89 4.26 -11.30 1.53
N LEU A 90 5.51 -11.26 1.05
CA LEU A 90 6.01 -10.24 0.13
C LEU A 90 5.46 -10.44 -1.29
N ALA A 91 4.57 -9.54 -1.68
CA ALA A 91 4.01 -9.49 -3.03
C ALA A 91 3.95 -8.05 -3.54
N LEU A 92 3.79 -7.86 -4.85
CA LEU A 92 3.71 -6.53 -5.45
C LEU A 92 2.48 -5.78 -4.88
N ARG A 93 2.74 -4.63 -4.25
CA ARG A 93 1.77 -3.68 -3.72
C ARG A 93 2.02 -2.32 -4.34
N HIS A 94 0.96 -1.55 -4.55
CA HIS A 94 1.05 -0.23 -5.16
C HIS A 94 1.33 0.86 -4.11
N LEU A 95 0.76 0.70 -2.92
CA LEU A 95 0.87 1.63 -1.78
C LEU A 95 0.39 3.07 -1.98
N ASP A 96 -0.06 3.45 -3.19
CA ASP A 96 -0.69 4.74 -3.46
C ASP A 96 -1.92 4.61 -4.39
N LEU A 97 -2.86 3.73 -4.02
CA LEU A 97 -4.08 3.51 -4.80
C LEU A 97 -5.11 4.58 -4.47
N SER A 98 -5.15 5.61 -5.30
CA SER A 98 -6.18 6.65 -5.30
C SER A 98 -6.94 6.66 -6.63
N ARG A 99 -8.13 7.27 -6.66
CA ARG A 99 -8.87 7.43 -7.93
C ARG A 99 -8.16 8.33 -8.93
N ASP A 100 -7.24 9.20 -8.49
CA ASP A 100 -6.43 10.03 -9.37
C ASP A 100 -5.30 9.26 -10.07
N ASN A 101 -4.86 8.16 -9.47
CA ASN A 101 -3.82 7.27 -9.98
C ASN A 101 -4.38 6.12 -10.82
N ILE A 102 -5.67 6.17 -11.20
CA ILE A 102 -6.32 5.13 -11.98
C ILE A 102 -7.02 5.78 -13.16
N LEU A 103 -6.73 5.31 -14.38
CA LEU A 103 -7.46 5.69 -15.59
C LEU A 103 -8.43 4.57 -15.99
N VAL A 104 -9.64 4.95 -16.38
CA VAL A 104 -10.54 4.14 -17.18
C VAL A 104 -10.23 4.42 -18.65
N VAL A 105 -9.72 3.41 -19.37
CA VAL A 105 -9.37 3.55 -20.79
C VAL A 105 -10.59 3.23 -21.68
N GLU A 106 -10.49 3.48 -22.99
CA GLU A 106 -11.62 3.42 -23.93
C GLU A 106 -12.33 2.05 -23.97
N ASP A 107 -11.59 0.95 -23.79
CA ASP A 107 -12.16 -0.41 -23.75
C ASP A 107 -12.79 -0.77 -22.39
N GLY A 108 -12.80 0.17 -21.43
CA GLY A 108 -13.35 -0.01 -20.09
C GLY A 108 -12.44 -0.77 -19.12
N SER A 109 -11.21 -1.13 -19.52
CA SER A 109 -10.18 -1.62 -18.61
C SER A 109 -9.58 -0.48 -17.77
N LEU A 110 -8.75 -0.84 -16.79
CA LEU A 110 -8.11 0.10 -15.89
C LEU A 110 -6.60 0.14 -16.14
N ALA A 111 -6.05 1.35 -16.22
CA ALA A 111 -4.60 1.56 -16.13
C ALA A 111 -4.27 2.15 -14.75
N ILE A 112 -3.43 1.47 -13.99
CA ILE A 112 -2.92 1.94 -12.70
C ILE A 112 -1.61 2.71 -12.95
N LEU A 113 -1.55 3.93 -12.44
CA LEU A 113 -0.46 4.89 -12.62
C LEU A 113 0.24 5.17 -11.28
N ASP A 114 1.37 5.89 -11.37
CA ASP A 114 2.15 6.35 -10.22
C ASP A 114 2.66 5.24 -9.29
N TRP A 115 3.59 4.45 -9.83
CA TRP A 115 4.21 3.32 -9.15
C TRP A 115 5.36 3.73 -8.23
N ALA A 116 5.55 5.02 -7.92
CA ALA A 116 6.72 5.51 -7.18
C ALA A 116 6.80 4.95 -5.75
N SER A 117 5.65 4.68 -5.12
CA SER A 117 5.57 4.05 -3.78
C SER A 117 5.46 2.52 -3.84
N ALA A 118 5.38 1.95 -5.04
CA ALA A 118 5.13 0.53 -5.22
C ALA A 118 6.36 -0.33 -4.91
N GLY A 119 6.12 -1.59 -4.61
CA GLY A 119 7.18 -2.55 -4.30
C GLY A 119 6.62 -3.82 -3.71
N PHE A 120 7.51 -4.63 -3.14
CA PHE A 120 7.15 -5.92 -2.57
C PHE A 120 6.98 -5.80 -1.07
N TYR A 121 5.73 -5.90 -0.62
CA TYR A 121 5.35 -5.63 0.77
C TYR A 121 4.26 -6.59 1.28
N PRO A 122 4.20 -6.81 2.60
CA PRO A 122 3.12 -7.57 3.24
C PRO A 122 1.74 -6.96 2.99
N TRP A 123 0.69 -7.79 3.07
CA TRP A 123 -0.68 -7.34 2.81
C TRP A 123 -1.15 -6.22 3.75
N SER A 124 -0.77 -6.30 5.02
CA SER A 124 -1.08 -5.28 6.03
C SER A 124 -0.55 -3.89 5.66
N ILE A 125 0.58 -3.77 4.94
CA ILE A 125 1.10 -2.47 4.49
C ILE A 125 0.19 -1.86 3.42
N GLN A 126 -0.33 -2.67 2.49
CA GLN A 126 -1.27 -2.20 1.47
C GLN A 126 -2.61 -1.78 2.09
N ILE A 127 -3.12 -2.53 3.08
CA ILE A 127 -4.34 -2.13 3.80
C ILE A 127 -4.12 -0.88 4.64
N TRP A 128 -2.98 -0.77 5.32
CA TRP A 128 -2.62 0.45 6.04
C TRP A 128 -2.61 1.66 5.09
N SER A 129 -1.98 1.54 3.91
CA SER A 129 -1.92 2.60 2.90
C SER A 129 -3.32 3.04 2.45
N LEU A 130 -4.23 2.10 2.18
CA LEU A 130 -5.61 2.42 1.82
C LEU A 130 -6.35 3.15 2.96
N ASN A 131 -6.17 2.69 4.20
CA ASN A 131 -6.78 3.33 5.38
C ASN A 131 -6.22 4.73 5.67
N ALA A 132 -4.95 4.98 5.33
CA ALA A 132 -4.29 6.26 5.52
C ALA A 132 -4.73 7.32 4.48
N GLU A 133 -5.34 6.90 3.37
CA GLU A 133 -5.88 7.82 2.35
C GLU A 133 -7.21 8.44 2.84
N ILE A 134 -7.12 9.69 3.31
CA ILE A 134 -8.26 10.42 3.89
C ILE A 134 -9.07 11.22 2.87
N ARG A 135 -8.58 11.42 1.64
CA ARG A 135 -9.24 12.30 0.66
C ARG A 135 -10.49 11.67 0.04
N ASP A 136 -10.61 10.33 0.08
CA ASP A 136 -11.67 9.61 -0.61
C ASP A 136 -12.20 8.39 0.15
N GLY A 137 -12.83 8.63 1.30
CA GLY A 137 -13.38 7.56 2.12
C GLY A 137 -14.46 6.71 1.42
N LEU A 138 -15.20 7.25 0.44
CA LEU A 138 -16.20 6.48 -0.30
C LEU A 138 -15.53 5.41 -1.17
N PHE A 139 -14.50 5.78 -1.93
CA PHE A 139 -13.72 4.83 -2.71
C PHE A 139 -13.02 3.81 -1.82
N THR A 140 -12.31 4.28 -0.79
CA THR A 140 -11.57 3.41 0.12
C THR A 140 -12.49 2.38 0.77
N ASN A 141 -13.63 2.80 1.33
CA ASN A 141 -14.59 1.88 1.95
C ASN A 141 -15.19 0.90 0.93
N ALA A 142 -15.56 1.37 -0.26
CA ALA A 142 -16.11 0.53 -1.31
C ALA A 142 -15.08 -0.52 -1.80
N LEU A 143 -13.81 -0.13 -1.92
CA LEU A 143 -12.73 -1.03 -2.31
C LEU A 143 -12.41 -2.05 -1.21
N LEU A 144 -12.25 -1.60 0.05
CA LEU A 144 -11.98 -2.49 1.19
C LEU A 144 -13.06 -3.57 1.35
N ALA A 145 -14.33 -3.24 1.10
CA ALA A 145 -15.43 -4.21 1.11
C ALA A 145 -15.33 -5.31 0.04
N LYS A 146 -14.47 -5.15 -0.97
CA LYS A 146 -14.21 -6.14 -2.04
C LYS A 146 -12.92 -6.92 -1.84
N LEU A 147 -12.11 -6.53 -0.85
CA LEU A 147 -10.81 -7.13 -0.60
C LEU A 147 -10.91 -8.29 0.41
N PRO A 148 -9.96 -9.25 0.37
CA PRO A 148 -9.93 -10.33 1.34
C PRO A 148 -9.82 -9.81 2.78
N GLU A 149 -10.51 -10.48 3.71
CA GLU A 149 -10.36 -10.17 5.13
C GLU A 149 -8.92 -10.44 5.60
N LEU A 150 -8.44 -9.56 6.48
CA LEU A 150 -7.17 -9.75 7.17
C LEU A 150 -7.26 -10.85 8.21
N SER A 151 -6.17 -11.63 8.35
CA SER A 151 -5.96 -12.50 9.51
C SER A 151 -5.85 -11.68 10.81
N ALA A 152 -5.92 -12.34 11.97
CA ALA A 152 -5.74 -11.67 13.26
C ALA A 152 -4.37 -10.98 13.37
N ASP A 153 -3.32 -11.65 12.89
CA ASP A 153 -1.95 -11.11 12.89
C ASP A 153 -1.82 -9.92 11.92
N GLU A 154 -2.44 -10.00 10.75
CA GLU A 154 -2.43 -8.90 9.79
C GLU A 154 -3.21 -7.67 10.31
N LYS A 155 -4.34 -7.88 11.00
CA LYS A 155 -5.09 -6.81 11.69
C LYS A 155 -4.22 -6.14 12.75
N SER A 156 -3.55 -6.94 13.58
CA SER A 156 -2.62 -6.43 14.60
C SER A 156 -1.47 -5.64 13.96
N ASN A 157 -0.90 -6.13 12.86
CA ASN A 157 0.13 -5.42 12.12
C ASN A 157 -0.36 -4.06 11.58
N VAL A 158 -1.59 -3.96 11.06
CA VAL A 158 -2.14 -2.66 10.60
C VAL A 158 -2.22 -1.65 11.75
N GLU A 159 -2.68 -2.07 12.93
CA GLU A 159 -2.76 -1.20 14.12
C GLU A 159 -1.36 -0.74 14.58
N LEU A 160 -0.39 -1.66 14.58
CA LEU A 160 0.99 -1.36 14.95
C LEU A 160 1.69 -0.46 13.91
N LEU A 161 1.41 -0.64 12.61
CA LEU A 161 1.89 0.25 11.55
C LEU A 161 1.39 1.68 11.76
N GLN A 162 0.11 1.84 12.14
CA GLN A 162 -0.44 3.16 12.45
C GLN A 162 0.27 3.83 13.62
N ARG A 163 0.56 3.06 14.69
CA ARG A 163 1.29 3.56 15.87
C ARG A 163 2.73 3.92 15.51
N ALA A 164 3.42 3.05 14.76
CA ALA A 164 4.79 3.30 14.32
C ALA A 164 4.87 4.56 13.45
N TYR A 165 3.93 4.74 12.52
CA TYR A 165 3.81 5.95 11.70
C TYR A 165 3.67 7.21 12.57
N PHE A 166 2.76 7.21 13.55
CA PHE A 166 2.59 8.35 14.45
C PHE A 166 3.86 8.66 15.25
N TRP A 167 4.51 7.63 15.82
CA TRP A 167 5.74 7.82 16.57
C TRP A 167 6.90 8.33 15.71
N ASN A 168 7.07 7.82 14.51
CA ASN A 168 8.08 8.33 13.57
C ASN A 168 7.78 9.78 13.18
N SER A 169 6.51 10.13 12.93
CA SER A 169 6.08 11.49 12.59
C SER A 169 6.35 12.51 13.71
N LEU A 170 6.19 12.10 14.98
CA LEU A 170 6.40 12.98 16.12
C LEU A 170 7.88 13.20 16.47
N ASN A 171 8.72 12.19 16.25
CA ASN A 171 10.10 12.22 16.73
C ASN A 171 11.11 12.69 15.68
N GLY A 172 10.71 12.87 14.41
CA GLY A 172 11.58 13.42 13.37
C GLY A 172 12.91 12.67 13.23
N LEU A 173 12.89 11.34 13.41
CA LEU A 173 14.05 10.47 13.27
C LEU A 173 14.37 10.20 11.81
#